data_AF-A0AAN7XT06-F1
#
_entry.id   AF-A0AAN7XT06-F1
#
_cell.length_a   1.000
_cell.length_b   1.000
_cell.length_c   1.000
_cell.angle_alpha   90.00
_cell.angle_beta   90.00
_cell.angle_gamma   90.00
#
_symmetry.space_group_name_H-M   'P 1'
#
loop_
_entity.id
_entity.type
_entity.pdbx_description
1 polymer ?
#
loop_
_entity_poly.entity_id
_entity_poly.type
_entity_poly.pdbx_seq_one_letter_code
_entity_poly.pdbx_strand_id
1 'polypeptide(L)'
;MLLWLFSVFCLLDSPVSSCESLIHPIEIRGRELLLGNWTAIAESTDYPEAKLLTNIILESGRLEITAATESDTINVIRSPKMLGLCYTFTTLFE
;
A
#
# COMPACT_ATOMS: atom_id res chain seq x y z
N MET A 1 6.68 5.70 -6.42
CA MET A 1 5.30 5.23 -6.17
C MET A 1 5.20 3.70 -6.04
N LEU A 2 6.10 2.90 -6.65
CA LEU A 2 6.21 1.45 -6.37
C LEU A 2 6.71 1.09 -4.96
N LEU A 3 7.32 2.02 -4.23
CA LEU A 3 7.86 1.78 -2.88
C LEU A 3 6.78 1.59 -1.80
N TRP A 4 5.53 1.97 -2.06
CA TRP A 4 4.44 1.91 -1.07
C TRP A 4 3.81 0.51 -0.93
N LEU A 5 4.03 -0.38 -1.90
CA LEU A 5 3.46 -1.74 -1.89
C LEU A 5 4.30 -2.75 -1.10
N PHE A 6 5.59 -2.46 -0.87
CA PHE A 6 6.49 -3.39 -0.17
C PHE A 6 6.40 -3.34 1.36
N SER A 7 5.86 -2.26 1.93
CA SER A 7 5.85 -2.02 3.39
C SER A 7 4.67 -2.64 4.15
N VAL A 8 3.70 -3.27 3.47
CA VAL A 8 2.44 -3.74 4.08
C VAL A 8 2.51 -5.19 4.61
N PHE A 9 3.47 -6.01 4.19
CA PHE A 9 3.48 -7.44 4.56
C PHE A 9 4.06 -7.78 5.95
N CYS A 10 4.59 -6.81 6.71
CA CYS A 10 5.24 -7.09 8.00
C CYS A 10 4.30 -7.39 9.18
N LEU A 11 2.98 -7.14 9.07
CA LEU A 11 2.08 -7.19 10.23
C LEU A 11 1.27 -8.49 10.36
N LEU A 12 1.34 -9.41 9.39
CA LEU A 12 0.46 -10.58 9.37
C LEU A 12 1.14 -11.90 9.77
N ASP A 13 2.47 -11.97 9.91
CA ASP A 13 3.13 -13.23 10.26
C ASP A 13 4.36 -13.05 11.18
N SER A 14 4.23 -13.56 12.42
CA SER A 14 5.34 -14.01 13.29
C SER A 14 6.17 -12.93 14.02
N PRO A 15 6.78 -13.25 15.20
CA PRO A 15 7.56 -12.28 15.95
C PRO A 15 8.81 -11.93 15.15
N VAL A 16 8.90 -10.67 14.74
CA VAL A 16 10.03 -10.06 14.03
C VAL A 16 11.37 -10.45 14.67
N SER A 17 12.01 -11.48 14.12
CA SER A 17 13.36 -11.91 14.49
C SER A 17 14.29 -12.02 13.29
N SER A 18 13.78 -11.88 12.05
CA SER A 18 14.59 -11.98 10.84
C SER A 18 14.06 -11.07 9.72
N CYS A 19 14.92 -10.18 9.21
CA CYS A 19 14.66 -9.36 8.01
C CYS A 19 14.79 -10.17 6.70
N GLU A 20 15.09 -11.46 6.78
CA GLU A 20 15.35 -12.33 5.63
C GLU A 20 14.11 -12.53 4.75
N SER A 21 12.90 -12.41 5.30
CA SER A 21 11.67 -12.46 4.49
C SER A 21 11.52 -11.27 3.55
N LEU A 22 12.13 -10.12 3.88
CA LEU A 22 11.99 -8.88 3.10
C LEU A 22 12.92 -8.81 1.87
N ILE A 23 13.96 -9.64 1.84
CA ILE A 23 14.91 -9.69 0.71
C ILE A 23 14.44 -10.62 -0.41
N HIS A 24 13.42 -11.45 -0.16
CA HIS A 24 12.86 -12.35 -1.14
C HIS A 24 11.72 -11.65 -1.92
N PRO A 25 11.64 -11.82 -3.25
CA PRO A 25 10.51 -11.31 -4.01
C PRO A 25 9.20 -11.87 -3.47
N ILE A 26 8.22 -11.00 -3.27
CA ILE A 26 6.86 -11.41 -2.90
C ILE A 26 6.26 -12.09 -4.14
N GLU A 27 6.16 -13.42 -4.10
CA GLU A 27 5.57 -14.20 -5.19
C GLU A 27 4.04 -14.10 -5.11
N ILE A 28 3.49 -13.08 -5.76
CA ILE A 28 2.04 -12.89 -5.88
C ILE A 28 1.55 -13.80 -7.00
N ARG A 29 0.83 -14.88 -6.66
CA ARG A 29 0.26 -15.86 -7.60
C ARG A 29 -0.93 -15.27 -8.37
N GLY A 30 -0.66 -14.27 -9.19
CA GLY A 30 -1.63 -13.54 -10.01
C GLY A 30 -2.21 -12.32 -9.29
N ARG A 31 -2.54 -11.28 -10.08
CA ARG A 31 -3.10 -10.00 -9.59
C ARG A 31 -4.40 -10.15 -8.81
N GLU A 32 -5.11 -11.26 -9.00
CA GLU A 32 -6.40 -11.58 -8.35
C GLU A 32 -6.30 -11.52 -6.82
N LEU A 33 -5.14 -11.88 -6.25
CA LEU A 33 -4.88 -11.81 -4.81
C LEU A 33 -4.81 -10.37 -4.26
N LEU A 34 -4.56 -9.39 -5.13
CA LEU A 34 -4.49 -7.98 -4.77
C LEU A 34 -5.82 -7.26 -4.94
N LEU A 35 -6.76 -7.82 -5.69
CA LEU A 35 -8.01 -7.14 -6.02
C LEU A 35 -8.91 -7.00 -4.80
N GLY A 36 -9.67 -5.90 -4.76
CA GLY A 36 -10.64 -5.62 -3.71
C GLY A 36 -10.32 -4.37 -2.91
N ASN A 37 -10.82 -4.34 -1.68
CA ASN A 37 -10.78 -3.18 -0.80
C ASN A 37 -9.83 -3.40 0.37
N TRP A 38 -8.89 -2.47 0.51
CA TRP A 38 -7.85 -2.47 1.52
C TRP A 38 -7.98 -1.23 2.40
N THR A 39 -7.64 -1.38 3.67
CA THR A 39 -7.55 -0.28 4.62
C THR A 39 -6.14 -0.22 5.14
N ALA A 40 -5.52 0.97 5.07
CA ALA A 40 -4.19 1.16 5.63
C ALA A 40 -4.26 1.07 7.17
N ILE A 41 -3.46 0.19 7.76
CA ILE A 41 -3.43 -0.03 9.22
C ILE A 41 -2.32 0.80 9.86
N ALA A 42 -1.10 0.72 9.32
CA ALA A 42 0.06 1.45 9.81
C ALA A 42 1.16 1.51 8.74
N GLU A 43 2.07 2.46 8.89
CA GLU A 43 3.30 2.60 8.11
C GLU A 43 4.44 2.97 9.06
N SER A 44 5.64 2.43 8.81
CA SER A 44 6.88 2.84 9.49
C SER A 44 7.95 3.09 8.46
N THR A 45 8.72 4.17 8.66
CA THR A 45 9.81 4.56 7.78
C THR A 45 10.90 5.30 8.56
N ASP A 46 12.15 5.00 8.24
CA ASP A 46 13.32 5.71 8.77
C ASP A 46 13.63 6.98 7.95
N TYR A 47 12.93 7.21 6.84
CA TYR A 47 13.11 8.39 6.02
C TYR A 47 12.36 9.59 6.64
N PRO A 48 13.07 10.64 7.12
CA PRO A 48 12.44 11.67 7.95
C PRO A 48 11.32 12.43 7.25
N GLU A 49 11.46 12.72 5.96
CA GLU A 49 10.47 13.46 5.17
C GLU A 49 9.20 12.64 4.95
N ALA A 50 9.34 11.33 4.70
CA ALA A 50 8.21 10.42 4.57
C ALA A 50 7.49 10.27 5.92
N LYS A 51 8.25 10.13 7.01
CA LYS A 51 7.71 10.07 8.37
C LYS A 51 6.91 11.34 8.73
N LEU A 52 7.41 12.51 8.34
CA LEU A 52 6.68 13.77 8.51
C LEU A 52 5.38 13.77 7.70
N LEU A 53 5.44 13.36 6.42
CA LEU A 53 4.28 13.26 5.56
C LEU A 53 3.23 12.31 6.14
N THR A 54 3.62 11.08 6.51
CA THR A 54 2.68 10.08 7.03
C THR A 54 2.05 10.55 8.34
N ASN A 55 2.84 11.08 9.29
CA ASN A 55 2.32 11.51 10.59
C ASN A 55 1.39 12.73 10.52
N ILE A 56 1.60 13.64 9.58
CA ILE A 56 0.79 14.85 9.45
C ILE A 56 -0.41 14.62 8.52
N ILE A 57 -0.26 13.78 7.52
CA ILE A 57 -1.16 13.73 6.36
C ILE A 57 -1.97 12.45 6.32
N LEU A 58 -1.50 11.31 6.83
CA LEU A 58 -2.27 10.05 6.73
C LEU A 58 -2.90 9.67 8.08
N GLU A 59 -4.14 10.11 8.32
CA GLU A 59 -4.91 9.68 9.50
C GLU A 59 -5.49 8.27 9.30
N SER A 60 -6.10 8.05 8.13
CA SER A 60 -6.64 6.77 7.70
C SER A 60 -6.77 6.78 6.18
N GLY A 61 -6.93 5.62 5.55
CA GLY A 61 -7.12 5.58 4.11
C GLY A 61 -7.66 4.26 3.62
N ARG A 62 -8.53 4.35 2.61
CA ARG A 62 -9.02 3.21 1.86
C ARG A 62 -8.32 3.14 0.51
N LEU A 63 -8.05 1.93 0.06
CA LEU A 63 -7.46 1.62 -1.22
C LEU A 63 -8.34 0.59 -1.92
N GLU A 64 -8.82 0.90 -3.10
CA GLU A 64 -9.55 -0.03 -3.96
C GLU A 64 -8.65 -0.40 -5.14
N ILE A 65 -8.47 -1.70 -5.36
CA ILE A 65 -7.65 -2.25 -6.44
C ILE A 65 -8.56 -3.07 -7.35
N THR A 66 -8.53 -2.75 -8.64
CA THR A 66 -9.28 -3.47 -9.68
C THR A 66 -8.35 -3.93 -10.80
N ALA A 67 -8.78 -4.94 -11.55
CA ALA A 67 -8.02 -5.43 -12.70
C ALA A 67 -7.98 -4.36 -13.79
N ALA A 68 -6.79 -4.14 -14.35
CA ALA A 68 -6.62 -3.36 -15.57
C ALA A 68 -6.62 -4.31 -16.79
N THR A 69 -6.65 -3.72 -17.99
CA THR A 69 -6.73 -4.47 -19.25
C THR A 69 -5.51 -5.36 -19.46
N GLU A 70 -4.31 -4.83 -19.22
CA GLU A 70 -3.05 -5.57 -19.34
C GLU A 70 -2.84 -6.48 -18.11
N SER A 71 -2.28 -7.67 -18.32
CA SER A 71 -2.21 -8.73 -17.30
C SER A 71 -1.35 -8.38 -16.08
N ASP A 72 -0.38 -7.49 -16.24
CA ASP A 72 0.60 -7.07 -15.23
C ASP A 72 0.29 -5.70 -14.62
N THR A 73 -0.84 -5.09 -14.98
CA THR A 73 -1.28 -3.80 -14.45
C THR A 73 -2.51 -3.93 -13.55
N ILE A 74 -2.64 -2.97 -12.64
CA ILE A 74 -3.77 -2.83 -11.72
C ILE A 74 -4.23 -1.38 -11.69
N ASN A 75 -5.54 -1.20 -11.61
CA ASN A 75 -6.16 0.10 -11.38
C ASN A 75 -6.25 0.34 -9.88
N VAL A 76 -5.99 1.57 -9.47
CA VAL A 76 -5.90 1.94 -8.05
C VAL A 76 -6.68 3.21 -7.78
N ILE A 77 -7.62 3.14 -6.83
CA ILE A 77 -8.30 4.30 -6.25
C ILE A 77 -7.89 4.39 -4.78
N ARG A 78 -7.34 5.53 -4.38
CA ARG A 78 -6.94 5.80 -3.00
C ARG A 78 -7.75 6.93 -2.43
N SER A 79 -8.34 6.70 -1.26
CA SER A 79 -9.10 7.70 -0.52
C SER A 79 -8.52 7.92 0.88
N PRO A 80 -7.37 8.63 1.00
CA PRO A 80 -6.81 8.98 2.29
C PRO A 80 -7.56 10.15 2.94
N LYS A 81 -7.72 10.05 4.25
CA LYS A 81 -8.10 11.16 5.12
C LYS A 81 -6.83 11.91 5.53
N MET A 82 -6.78 13.18 5.15
CA MET A 82 -5.66 14.07 5.39
C MET A 82 -6.15 15.40 5.97
N LEU A 83 -5.61 15.80 7.12
CA LEU A 83 -5.96 17.06 7.80
C LEU A 83 -7.49 17.22 8.00
N GLY A 84 -8.17 16.15 8.42
CA GLY A 84 -9.63 16.14 8.59
C GLY A 84 -10.47 16.04 7.31
N LEU A 85 -9.86 16.09 6.12
CA LEU A 85 -10.55 16.02 4.83
C LEU A 85 -10.28 14.70 4.11
N CYS A 86 -11.22 14.25 3.28
CA CYS A 86 -11.03 13.06 2.44
C CYS A 86 -10.64 13.48 1.02
N TYR A 87 -9.51 12.98 0.54
CA TYR A 87 -9.03 13.19 -0.82
C TYR A 87 -9.17 11.90 -1.60
N THR A 88 -9.42 11.98 -2.90
CA THR A 88 -9.45 10.80 -3.78
C THR A 88 -8.42 10.96 -4.89
N PHE A 89 -7.55 9.95 -5.01
CA PHE A 89 -6.54 9.84 -6.05
C PHE A 89 -6.81 8.60 -6.87
N THR A 90 -6.92 8.76 -8.18
CA THR A 90 -7.23 7.68 -9.10
C THR A 90 -6.05 7.48 -10.04
N THR A 91 -5.61 6.24 -10.19
CA THR A 91 -4.59 5.83 -11.15
C THR A 91 -5.16 4.67 -11.95
N LEU A 92 -5.53 4.96 -13.20
CA LEU A 92 -6.07 3.99 -14.14
C LEU A 92 -5.04 3.74 -15.23
N PHE A 93 -4.90 2.48 -15.62
CA PHE A 93 -4.12 2.04 -16.75
C PHE A 93 -5.10 1.48 -17.78
N GLU A 94 -4.98 1.98 -19.01
CA GLU A 94 -5.82 1.58 -20.16
C GLU A 94 -5.41 0.22 -20.71
#